data_AF-A0A951N3U2-F1
#
_entry.id   AF-A0A951N3U2-F1
#
_cell.length_a   1.000
_cell.length_b   1.000
_cell.length_c   1.000
_cell.angle_alpha   90.00
_cell.angle_beta   90.00
_cell.angle_gamma   90.00
#
_symmetry.space_group_name_H-M   'P 1'
#
loop_
_entity.id
_entity.type
_entity.pdbx_description
1 polymer ?
#
loop_
_entity_poly.entity_id
_entity_poly.type
_entity_poly.pdbx_seq_one_letter_code
_entity_poly.pdbx_strand_id
1 'polypeptide(L)'
;MDLSSWKLTLSTSGTLVQEINISRPGNWQGEYRREERNVGAEFVAQVLKRADELDFWNLKVETDSIVTDMPSLRLAIRSGDKSRVFAPESVTFHAYDGNENARRFVELWKLIHSRAPFPDD
;
A
#
# COMPACT_ATOMS: atom_id res chain seq x y z
N MET A 1 -18.07 -2.87 12.64
CA MET A 1 -16.63 -3.12 12.69
C MET A 1 -16.22 -3.82 11.42
N ASP A 2 -16.03 -2.99 10.40
CA ASP A 2 -15.52 -3.43 9.12
C ASP A 2 -13.99 -3.35 9.22
N LEU A 3 -13.34 -4.49 9.45
CA LEU A 3 -11.89 -4.66 9.43
C LEU A 3 -11.40 -4.76 7.98
N SER A 4 -11.64 -3.69 7.22
CA SER A 4 -11.22 -3.65 5.82
C SER A 4 -9.71 -3.43 5.71
N SER A 5 -9.04 -4.21 4.86
CA SER A 5 -7.62 -4.04 4.54
C SER A 5 -7.41 -3.96 3.04
N TRP A 6 -6.50 -3.09 2.64
CA TRP A 6 -6.15 -2.88 1.24
C TRP A 6 -4.65 -3.07 1.06
N LYS A 7 -4.26 -3.85 0.05
CA LYS A 7 -2.86 -4.15 -0.27
C LYS A 7 -2.60 -3.95 -1.75
N LEU A 8 -1.52 -3.24 -2.05
CA LEU A 8 -0.99 -3.08 -3.41
C LEU A 8 0.39 -3.74 -3.49
N THR A 9 0.57 -4.59 -4.51
CA THR A 9 1.84 -5.24 -4.83
C THR A 9 2.23 -4.92 -6.26
N LEU A 10 3.37 -4.25 -6.46
CA LEU A 10 3.92 -3.99 -7.79
C LEU A 10 5.18 -4.83 -8.01
N SER A 11 5.20 -5.60 -9.10
CA SER A 11 6.38 -6.34 -9.55
C SER A 11 7.17 -5.56 -10.61
N THR A 12 8.43 -5.97 -10.81
CA THR A 12 9.28 -5.46 -11.90
C THR A 12 8.79 -5.83 -13.30
N SER A 13 7.96 -6.87 -13.43
CA SER A 13 7.36 -7.28 -14.71
C SER A 13 6.19 -6.39 -15.15
N GLY A 14 5.84 -5.36 -14.36
CA GLY A 14 4.67 -4.53 -14.62
C GLY A 14 3.37 -5.12 -14.11
N THR A 15 3.42 -6.18 -13.30
CA THR A 15 2.22 -6.76 -12.68
C THR A 15 1.89 -5.97 -11.41
N LEU A 16 0.73 -5.32 -11.42
CA LEU A 16 0.14 -4.68 -10.26
C LEU A 16 -1.01 -5.52 -9.74
N VAL A 17 -0.90 -6.00 -8.51
CA VAL A 17 -1.92 -6.76 -7.80
C VAL A 17 -2.53 -5.88 -6.73
N GLN A 18 -3.85 -5.77 -6.75
CA GLN A 18 -4.67 -5.08 -5.78
C GLN A 18 -5.49 -6.11 -5.01
N GLU A 19 -5.39 -6.11 -3.68
CA GLU A 19 -6.14 -7.00 -2.80
C GLU A 19 -6.94 -6.16 -1.81
N ILE A 20 -8.23 -6.45 -1.70
CA ILE A 20 -9.17 -5.85 -0.76
C ILE A 20 -9.75 -6.99 0.07
N ASN A 21 -9.71 -6.86 1.39
CA ASN A 21 -10.41 -7.76 2.29
C ASN A 21 -11.36 -6.92 3.15
N ILE A 22 -12.66 -7.10 3.00
CA ILE A 22 -13.71 -6.40 3.75
C ILE A 22 -14.27 -7.36 4.78
N SER A 23 -13.81 -7.26 6.03
CA SER A 23 -14.27 -8.13 7.12
C SER A 23 -15.34 -7.42 7.96
N ARG A 24 -16.62 -7.80 7.85
CA ARG A 24 -17.72 -7.19 8.64
C ARG A 24 -17.95 -7.94 9.96
N PRO A 25 -18.48 -7.31 11.03
CA PRO A 25 -18.76 -8.00 12.29
C PRO A 25 -19.80 -9.09 12.07
N GLY A 26 -19.55 -10.28 12.60
CA GLY A 26 -20.46 -11.42 12.48
C GLY A 26 -20.31 -12.23 11.19
N ASN A 27 -19.48 -11.79 10.24
CA ASN A 27 -19.11 -12.58 9.07
C ASN A 27 -17.60 -12.53 8.84
N TRP A 28 -16.88 -13.44 9.49
CA TRP A 28 -15.42 -13.60 9.35
C TRP A 28 -15.00 -14.10 7.96
N GLN A 29 -15.94 -14.59 7.14
CA GLN A 29 -15.74 -14.80 5.70
C GLN A 29 -16.06 -13.50 4.96
N GLY A 30 -15.29 -12.46 5.25
CA GLY A 30 -15.40 -11.17 4.57
C GLY A 30 -15.28 -11.28 3.04
N GLU A 31 -15.56 -10.19 2.35
CA GLU A 31 -15.38 -10.14 0.90
C GLU A 31 -13.89 -9.97 0.58
N TYR A 32 -13.32 -10.95 -0.12
CA TYR A 32 -11.96 -10.85 -0.67
C TYR A 32 -12.03 -10.58 -2.17
N ARG A 33 -11.51 -9.43 -2.58
CA ARG A 33 -11.38 -9.03 -3.98
C ARG A 33 -9.90 -8.94 -4.34
N ARG A 34 -9.51 -9.62 -5.42
CA ARG A 34 -8.17 -9.53 -6.00
C ARG A 34 -8.27 -9.12 -7.46
N GLU A 35 -7.59 -8.05 -7.82
CA GLU A 35 -7.45 -7.61 -9.21
C GLU A 35 -5.99 -7.59 -9.60
N GLU A 36 -5.70 -8.03 -10.82
CA GLU A 36 -4.37 -8.02 -11.39
C GLU A 36 -4.41 -7.29 -12.73
N ARG A 37 -3.44 -6.40 -12.95
CA ARG A 37 -3.32 -5.64 -14.20
C ARG A 37 -1.87 -5.44 -14.58
N ASN A 38 -1.62 -5.31 -15.88
CA ASN A 38 -0.32 -4.89 -16.38
C ASN A 38 -0.28 -3.36 -16.51
N VAL A 39 0.65 -2.71 -15.82
CA VAL A 39 0.82 -1.24 -15.83
C VAL A 39 1.95 -0.75 -16.72
N GLY A 40 2.67 -1.68 -17.37
CA GLY A 40 3.77 -1.38 -18.29
C GLY A 40 5.09 -1.03 -17.60
N ALA A 41 6.19 -1.24 -18.33
CA ALA A 41 7.55 -1.04 -17.81
C ALA A 41 7.87 0.43 -17.49
N GLU A 42 7.28 1.38 -18.23
CA GLU A 42 7.47 2.82 -18.00
C GLU A 42 6.95 3.23 -16.61
N PHE A 43 5.76 2.76 -16.25
CA PHE A 43 5.18 3.03 -14.94
C PHE A 43 5.97 2.36 -13.81
N VAL A 44 6.44 1.13 -14.02
CA VAL A 44 7.36 0.47 -13.07
C VAL A 44 8.61 1.32 -12.85
N ALA A 45 9.25 1.79 -13.93
CA ALA A 45 10.44 2.64 -13.83
C ALA A 45 10.15 3.95 -13.07
N GLN A 46 8.99 4.57 -13.31
CA GLN A 46 8.55 5.75 -12.57
C GLN A 46 8.38 5.48 -11.07
N VAL A 47 7.73 4.38 -10.71
CA VAL A 47 7.52 3.98 -9.30
C VAL A 47 8.85 3.67 -8.62
N LEU A 48 9.75 2.95 -9.28
CA LEU A 48 11.06 2.60 -8.73
C LEU A 48 11.93 3.84 -8.53
N LYS A 49 11.98 4.74 -9.53
CA LYS A 49 12.67 6.02 -9.40
C LYS A 49 12.14 6.82 -8.22
N ARG A 50 10.80 6.88 -8.07
CA ARG A 50 10.19 7.62 -6.96
C ARG A 50 10.44 6.95 -5.60
N ALA A 51 10.46 5.62 -5.55
CA ALA A 51 10.81 4.86 -4.36
C ALA A 51 12.25 5.15 -3.92
N ASP A 52 13.20 5.26 -4.85
CA ASP A 52 14.58 5.67 -4.57
C ASP A 52 14.67 7.13 -4.08
N GLU A 53 13.99 8.07 -4.75
CA GLU A 53 13.97 9.50 -4.35
C GLU A 53 13.39 9.73 -2.94
N LEU A 54 12.42 8.90 -2.54
CA LEU A 54 11.76 8.97 -1.24
C LEU A 54 12.47 8.14 -0.17
N ASP A 55 13.57 7.47 -0.50
CA ASP A 55 14.28 6.54 0.37
C ASP A 55 13.35 5.46 0.97
N PHE A 56 12.40 4.98 0.14
CA PHE A 56 11.35 4.05 0.54
C PHE A 56 11.91 2.75 1.14
N TRP A 57 13.05 2.31 0.61
CA TRP A 57 13.73 1.09 1.02
C TRP A 57 14.21 1.11 2.48
N ASN A 58 14.46 2.30 3.01
CA ASN A 58 14.99 2.52 4.37
C ASN A 58 13.95 3.09 5.34
N LEU A 59 12.70 3.25 4.91
CA LEU A 59 11.63 3.73 5.80
C LEU A 59 11.53 2.82 7.02
N LYS A 60 11.76 3.37 8.22
CA LYS A 60 11.59 2.62 9.46
C LYS A 60 10.11 2.30 9.62
N VAL A 61 9.81 1.02 9.85
CA VAL A 61 8.46 0.65 10.26
C VAL A 61 8.37 1.02 11.73
N GLU A 62 7.59 2.04 12.05
CA GLU A 62 7.11 2.25 13.41
C GLU A 62 6.01 1.21 13.60
N THR A 63 6.40 0.04 14.13
CA THR A 63 5.45 -0.95 14.64
C THR A 63 5.52 -0.88 16.16
N ASP A 64 4.66 -0.11 16.79
CA ASP A 64 4.17 -0.53 18.10
C ASP A 64 2.96 -1.41 17.82
N SER A 65 3.07 -2.69 18.14
CA SER A 65 2.04 -3.67 17.83
C SER A 65 0.75 -3.35 18.58
N ILE A 66 -0.10 -2.52 17.99
CA ILE A 66 -1.45 -2.22 18.47
C ILE A 66 -2.40 -2.61 17.35
N VAL A 67 -3.21 -3.63 17.62
CA VAL A 67 -4.40 -3.93 16.83
C VAL A 67 -5.34 -2.73 16.99
N THR A 68 -5.41 -1.87 15.97
CA THR A 68 -6.36 -0.76 15.94
C THR A 68 -7.55 -1.13 15.06
N ASP A 69 -8.74 -0.63 15.39
CA ASP A 69 -9.98 -0.85 14.64
C ASP A 69 -10.03 -0.08 13.30
N MET A 70 -8.87 0.32 12.77
CA MET A 70 -8.75 1.22 11.63
C MET A 70 -8.35 0.48 10.33
N PRO A 71 -8.83 0.96 9.16
CA PRO A 71 -8.29 0.64 7.85
C PRO A 71 -6.76 0.60 7.79
N SER A 72 -6.18 -0.58 7.51
CA SER A 72 -4.73 -0.71 7.28
C SER A 72 -4.43 -0.68 5.78
N LEU A 73 -3.49 0.18 5.36
CA LEU A 73 -2.92 0.13 4.00
C LEU A 73 -1.57 -0.54 4.04
N ARG A 74 -1.27 -1.36 3.01
CA ARG A 74 0.04 -2.01 2.86
C ARG A 74 0.56 -1.86 1.45
N LEU A 75 1.80 -1.39 1.33
CA LEU A 75 2.49 -1.28 0.06
C LEU A 75 3.68 -2.23 0.01
N ALA A 76 3.69 -3.13 -0.97
CA ALA A 76 4.80 -4.02 -1.25
C ALA A 76 5.42 -3.70 -2.61
N ILE A 77 6.72 -3.39 -2.63
CA ILE A 77 7.48 -3.12 -3.85
C ILE A 77 8.66 -4.07 -3.92
N ARG A 78 8.85 -4.71 -5.09
CA ARG A 78 10.01 -5.53 -5.41
C ARG A 78 10.74 -4.97 -6.62
N SER A 79 12.06 -4.85 -6.52
CA SER A 79 12.97 -4.37 -7.57
C SER A 79 14.25 -5.23 -7.60
N GLY A 80 14.30 -6.21 -8.52
CA GLY A 80 15.38 -7.20 -8.53
C GLY A 80 15.48 -7.94 -7.19
N ASP A 81 16.63 -7.83 -6.52
CA ASP A 81 16.89 -8.40 -5.20
C ASP A 81 16.35 -7.54 -4.04
N LYS A 82 15.96 -6.29 -4.30
CA LYS A 82 15.36 -5.42 -3.29
C LYS A 82 13.88 -5.74 -3.15
N SER A 83 13.40 -5.94 -1.93
CA SER A 83 11.97 -5.99 -1.64
C SER A 83 11.68 -5.26 -0.34
N ARG A 84 10.57 -4.52 -0.31
CA ARG A 84 10.12 -3.80 0.87
C ARG A 84 8.61 -3.87 0.98
N VAL A 85 8.14 -4.21 2.17
CA VAL A 85 6.75 -4.06 2.56
C VAL A 85 6.69 -2.97 3.62
N PHE A 86 5.85 -1.97 3.39
CA PHE A 86 5.59 -0.91 4.36
C PHE A 86 4.09 -0.86 4.65
N ALA A 87 3.75 -0.81 5.94
CA ALA A 87 2.40 -0.83 6.46
C ALA A 87 2.29 0.18 7.61
N PRO A 88 1.77 1.40 7.39
CA PRO A 88 1.52 2.34 8.47
C PRO A 88 0.40 1.83 9.40
N GLU A 89 0.50 2.17 10.69
CA GLU A 89 -0.47 1.80 11.74
C GLU A 89 -1.88 2.35 11.49
N SER A 90 -2.00 3.53 10.89
CA SER A 90 -3.28 4.04 10.40
C SER A 90 -3.08 5.04 9.27
N VAL A 91 -3.96 4.97 8.27
CA VAL A 91 -3.97 5.96 7.17
C VAL A 91 -5.02 7.04 7.39
N THR A 92 -5.91 6.83 8.36
CA THR A 92 -6.79 7.86 8.91
C THR A 92 -6.02 8.98 9.63
N PHE A 93 -4.74 8.80 9.97
CA PHE A 93 -3.82 9.92 10.23
C PHE A 93 -3.34 10.56 8.91
N HIS A 94 -4.28 11.01 8.08
CA HIS A 94 -4.02 12.26 7.39
C HIS A 94 -3.63 13.29 8.48
N ALA A 95 -2.45 13.89 8.38
CA ALA A 95 -2.00 14.99 9.24
C ALA A 95 -1.46 14.64 10.65
N TYR A 96 -0.42 13.81 10.75
CA TYR A 96 0.71 14.29 11.57
C TYR A 96 1.61 15.11 10.65
N ASP A 97 1.51 16.43 10.80
CA ASP A 97 2.15 17.51 10.03
C ASP A 97 3.70 17.54 10.17
N GLY A 98 4.32 16.37 10.36
CA GLY A 98 5.74 16.21 10.62
C GLY A 98 6.29 14.78 10.51
N ASN A 99 5.46 13.74 10.28
CA ASN A 99 6.00 12.39 10.06
C ASN A 99 6.41 12.21 8.59
N GLU A 100 7.70 12.38 8.35
CA GLU A 100 8.26 12.32 7.00
C GLU A 100 8.09 10.94 6.35
N ASN A 101 8.11 9.86 7.13
CA ASN A 101 7.93 8.49 6.64
C ASN A 101 6.50 8.27 6.12
N ALA A 102 5.49 8.75 6.86
CA ALA A 102 4.10 8.69 6.44
C ALA A 102 3.86 9.51 5.15
N ARG A 103 4.46 10.69 5.03
CA ARG A 103 4.37 11.52 3.81
C ARG A 103 4.97 10.80 2.60
N ARG A 104 6.19 10.27 2.74
CA ARG A 104 6.89 9.50 1.69
C ARG A 104 6.06 8.28 1.27
N PHE A 105 5.46 7.56 2.22
CA PHE A 105 4.54 6.46 1.92
C PHE A 105 3.31 6.91 1.12
N VAL A 106 2.60 7.96 1.58
CA VAL A 106 1.36 8.43 0.93
C VAL A 106 1.63 8.90 -0.51
N GLU A 107 2.77 9.55 -0.76
CA GLU A 107 3.15 9.94 -2.13
C GLU A 107 3.29 8.74 -3.06
N LEU A 108 3.99 7.70 -2.60
CA LEU A 108 4.20 6.49 -3.39
C LEU A 108 2.90 5.69 -3.57
N TRP A 109 2.07 5.63 -2.51
CA TRP A 109 0.73 5.05 -2.56
C TRP A 109 -0.15 5.75 -3.60
N LYS A 110 -0.25 7.08 -3.56
CA LYS A 110 -1.05 7.86 -4.53
C LYS A 110 -0.58 7.65 -5.96
N LEU A 111 0.73 7.59 -6.19
CA LEU A 111 1.29 7.29 -7.51
C LEU A 111 0.81 5.93 -8.01
N ILE A 112 0.92 4.87 -7.20
CA ILE A 112 0.53 3.51 -7.57
C ILE A 112 -0.99 3.39 -7.74
N HIS A 113 -1.75 3.99 -6.81
CA HIS A 113 -3.21 4.05 -6.85
C HIS A 113 -3.75 4.76 -8.09
N SER A 114 -3.03 5.74 -8.66
CA SER A 114 -3.46 6.39 -9.92
C SER A 114 -3.65 5.42 -11.09
N ARG A 115 -3.01 4.23 -11.05
CA ARG A 115 -3.16 3.16 -12.06
C ARG A 115 -3.92 1.93 -11.54
N ALA A 116 -4.22 1.89 -10.25
CA ALA A 116 -5.07 0.90 -9.60
C ALA A 116 -6.00 1.60 -8.60
N PRO A 117 -6.98 2.39 -9.09
CA PRO A 117 -7.98 2.95 -8.21
C PRO A 117 -8.78 1.80 -7.61
N PHE A 118 -8.95 1.82 -6.29
CA PHE A 118 -9.96 0.99 -5.66
C PHE A 118 -11.34 1.39 -6.23
N PRO A 119 -12.27 0.43 -6.41
CA PRO A 119 -13.66 0.80 -6.66
C PRO A 119 -14.11 1.76 -5.56
N ASP A 120 -14.81 2.83 -5.94
CA ASP A 120 -15.57 3.61 -4.97
C ASP A 120 -16.60 2.63 -4.36
N ASP A 121 -16.53 2.41 -3.04
CA ASP A 121 -17.52 1.64 -2.29
C ASP A 121 -18.93 2.26 -2.45
#